data_AF-A0A1G0E205-F1
#
_entry.id   AF-A0A1G0E205-F1
#
_cell.length_a   1.000
_cell.length_b   1.000
_cell.length_c   1.000
_cell.angle_alpha   90.00
_cell.angle_beta   90.00
_cell.angle_gamma   90.00
#
_symmetry.space_group_name_H-M   'P 1'
#
loop_
_entity.id
_entity.type
_entity.pdbx_description
1 polymer ?
#
loop_
_entity_poly.entity_id
_entity_poly.type
_entity_poly.pdbx_seq_one_letter_code
_entity_poly.pdbx_strand_id
1 'polypeptide(L)'
;MFWVLFIEILRVLKPAGLLYLNVPSNGPFHRYPVDCWRFYPDSGVALVNWAKRCNLNPALLESYTSFQKNDYWNDFVAVFIKDASHHPKFPGRIITSNKGFYNGLLFGSNSFINPNGITEDSAKLQAIAAIASGKLAVR
;
A
#
# COMPACT_ATOMS: atom_id res chain seq x y z
N MET A 1 -1.39 -15.70 10.02
CA MET A 1 -0.20 -16.27 9.35
C MET A 1 0.58 -15.27 8.50
N PHE A 2 0.01 -14.13 8.08
CA PHE A 2 0.67 -13.23 7.12
C PHE A 2 2.07 -12.74 7.54
N TRP A 3 2.23 -12.31 8.79
CA TRP A 3 3.51 -11.87 9.32
C TRP A 3 4.60 -12.94 9.18
N VAL A 4 4.24 -14.22 9.33
CA VAL A 4 5.15 -15.36 9.13
C VAL A 4 5.46 -15.54 7.64
N LEU A 5 4.45 -15.46 6.77
CA LEU A 5 4.64 -15.54 5.31
C LEU A 5 5.62 -14.47 4.81
N PHE A 6 5.51 -13.24 5.29
CA PHE A 6 6.44 -12.17 4.94
C PHE A 6 7.89 -12.53 5.26
N ILE A 7 8.14 -13.08 6.46
CA ILE A 7 9.48 -13.56 6.86
C ILE A 7 9.97 -14.67 5.94
N GLU A 8 9.12 -15.64 5.62
CA GLU A 8 9.48 -16.75 4.73
C GLU A 8 9.80 -16.29 3.30
N ILE A 9 9.06 -15.31 2.77
CA ILE A 9 9.39 -14.68 1.48
C ILE A 9 10.76 -14.02 1.56
N LEU A 10 11.02 -13.21 2.58
CA LEU A 10 12.33 -12.58 2.77
C LEU A 10 13.44 -13.63 2.92
N ARG A 11 13.19 -14.76 3.58
CA ARG A 11 14.18 -15.84 3.75
C ARG A 11 14.65 -16.38 2.39
N VAL A 12 13.74 -16.62 1.45
CA VAL A 12 14.06 -17.22 0.13
C VAL A 12 14.57 -16.22 -0.91
N LEU A 13 14.32 -14.92 -0.74
CA LEU A 13 14.85 -13.89 -1.65
C LEU A 13 16.39 -13.85 -1.62
N LYS A 14 17.00 -13.52 -2.77
CA LYS A 14 18.42 -13.10 -2.83
C LYS A 14 18.62 -11.82 -2.00
N PRO A 15 19.83 -11.51 -1.50
CA PRO A 15 20.08 -10.29 -0.73
C PRO A 15 19.57 -9.00 -1.39
N ALA A 16 19.80 -8.85 -2.70
CA ALA A 16 19.29 -7.73 -3.50
C ALA A 16 17.88 -7.94 -4.09
N GLY A 17 17.16 -8.97 -3.64
CA GLY A 17 15.85 -9.35 -4.17
C GLY A 17 14.75 -8.36 -3.74
N LEU A 18 13.85 -8.07 -4.67
CA LEU A 18 12.66 -7.25 -4.44
C LEU A 18 11.43 -8.13 -4.19
N LEU A 19 10.56 -7.66 -3.31
CA LEU A 19 9.20 -8.17 -3.13
C LEU A 19 8.21 -7.09 -3.57
N TYR A 20 7.40 -7.40 -4.57
CA TYR A 20 6.21 -6.63 -4.92
C TYR A 20 5.01 -7.25 -4.21
N LEU A 21 4.31 -6.44 -3.42
CA LEU A 21 3.09 -6.82 -2.72
C LEU A 21 1.93 -5.99 -3.29
N ASN A 22 0.91 -6.65 -3.80
CA ASN A 22 -0.39 -6.05 -4.11
C ASN A 22 -1.47 -6.84 -3.36
N VAL A 23 -2.17 -6.16 -2.45
CA VAL A 23 -3.24 -6.73 -1.63
C VAL A 23 -4.38 -5.73 -1.48
N PRO A 24 -5.62 -6.18 -1.20
CA PRO A 24 -6.74 -5.25 -1.02
C PRO A 24 -6.51 -4.23 0.11
N SER A 25 -6.99 -3.01 -0.10
CA SER A 25 -7.11 -1.97 0.93
C SER A 25 -8.58 -1.71 1.25
N ASN A 26 -9.41 -1.55 0.23
CA ASN A 26 -10.85 -1.28 0.36
C ASN A 26 -11.68 -2.05 -0.69
N GLY A 27 -12.92 -2.39 -0.37
CA GLY A 27 -13.84 -3.21 -1.17
C GLY A 27 -14.67 -4.19 -0.31
N PRO A 28 -15.64 -4.92 -0.90
CA PRO A 28 -16.50 -5.88 -0.24
C PRO A 28 -15.74 -6.98 0.50
N PHE A 29 -16.35 -7.52 1.56
CA PHE A 29 -15.83 -8.70 2.26
C PHE A 29 -15.56 -9.86 1.29
N HIS A 30 -14.36 -10.44 1.36
CA HIS A 30 -13.93 -11.50 0.43
C HIS A 30 -13.20 -12.61 1.21
N ARG A 31 -13.93 -13.69 1.51
CA ARG A 31 -13.42 -14.81 2.30
C ARG A 31 -12.89 -15.93 1.40
N TYR A 32 -11.57 -16.19 1.42
CA TYR A 32 -11.01 -17.55 1.24
C TYR A 32 -9.47 -17.58 1.45
N PRO A 33 -8.90 -18.50 2.26
CA PRO A 33 -9.57 -19.27 3.32
C PRO A 33 -10.01 -18.37 4.49
N VAL A 34 -9.42 -17.18 4.64
CA VAL A 34 -9.76 -16.14 5.61
C VAL A 34 -9.59 -14.75 4.97
N ASP A 35 -10.35 -13.75 5.42
CA ASP A 35 -10.21 -12.35 4.99
C ASP A 35 -9.37 -11.59 6.03
N CYS A 36 -8.04 -11.62 5.86
CA CYS A 36 -7.08 -10.97 6.76
C CYS A 36 -6.14 -10.01 6.00
N TRP A 37 -6.60 -9.45 4.89
CA TRP A 37 -5.77 -8.80 3.88
C TRP A 37 -6.28 -7.41 3.52
N ARG A 38 -6.41 -6.54 4.54
CA ARG A 38 -6.80 -5.13 4.37
C ARG A 38 -5.71 -4.21 4.85
N PHE A 39 -4.86 -3.80 3.92
CA PHE A 39 -3.70 -3.00 4.26
C PHE A 39 -3.97 -1.53 4.03
N TYR A 40 -3.43 -0.75 4.95
CA TYR A 40 -3.50 0.70 4.99
C TYR A 40 -2.07 1.26 4.98
N PRO A 41 -1.90 2.58 4.89
CA PRO A 41 -0.60 3.18 4.60
C PRO A 41 0.55 2.72 5.53
N ASP A 42 0.27 2.45 6.80
CA ASP A 42 1.27 2.02 7.78
C ASP A 42 1.59 0.51 7.73
N SER A 43 0.81 -0.30 7.01
CA SER A 43 0.98 -1.76 6.99
C SER A 43 2.37 -2.19 6.47
N GLY A 44 2.90 -1.47 5.48
CA GLY A 44 4.25 -1.73 4.95
C GLY A 44 5.35 -1.47 5.99
N VAL A 45 5.24 -0.40 6.75
CA VAL A 45 6.19 -0.06 7.82
C VAL A 45 6.11 -1.09 8.96
N ALA A 46 4.89 -1.50 9.32
CA ALA A 46 4.68 -2.54 10.33
C ALA A 46 5.35 -3.87 9.95
N LEU A 47 5.31 -4.26 8.67
CA LEU A 47 5.98 -5.45 8.16
C LEU A 47 7.50 -5.37 8.29
N VAL A 48 8.10 -4.25 7.91
CA VAL A 48 9.54 -4.01 8.06
C VAL A 48 9.93 -4.08 9.53
N ASN A 49 9.15 -3.47 10.42
CA ASN A 49 9.40 -3.52 11.87
C ASN A 49 9.32 -4.94 12.42
N TRP A 50 8.35 -5.75 11.96
CA TRP A 50 8.26 -7.15 12.33
C TRP A 50 9.48 -7.95 11.86
N ALA A 51 9.90 -7.78 10.61
CA ALA A 51 11.09 -8.46 10.09
C ALA A 51 12.39 -8.07 10.81
N LYS A 52 12.55 -6.80 11.19
CA LYS A 52 13.67 -6.37 12.03
C LYS A 52 13.68 -7.05 13.40
N ARG A 53 12.51 -7.26 14.01
CA ARG A 53 12.38 -8.06 15.25
C ARG A 53 12.76 -9.53 15.04
N CYS A 54 12.63 -10.04 13.82
CA CYS A 54 13.08 -11.36 13.41
C CYS A 54 14.54 -11.40 12.90
N ASN A 55 15.36 -10.39 13.21
CA ASN A 55 16.77 -10.30 12.79
C ASN A 55 17.00 -10.26 11.27
N LEU A 56 16.04 -9.74 10.51
CA LEU A 56 16.20 -9.43 9.08
C LEU A 56 16.39 -7.92 8.87
N ASN A 57 16.98 -7.52 7.73
CA ASN A 57 17.24 -6.12 7.40
C ASN A 57 16.47 -5.60 6.17
N PRO A 58 15.15 -5.82 6.02
CA PRO A 58 14.44 -5.29 4.86
C PRO A 58 14.21 -3.79 4.95
N ALA A 59 13.91 -3.19 3.80
CA ALA A 59 13.40 -1.83 3.71
C ALA A 59 12.17 -1.77 2.80
N LEU A 60 11.24 -0.89 3.15
CA LEU A 60 10.13 -0.49 2.29
C LEU A 60 10.61 0.60 1.34
N LEU A 61 10.63 0.32 0.03
CA LEU A 61 11.09 1.26 -1.00
C LEU A 61 10.02 2.28 -1.37
N GLU A 62 8.78 1.81 -1.47
CA GLU A 62 7.57 2.61 -1.62
C GLU A 62 6.33 1.82 -1.20
N SER A 63 5.27 2.53 -0.83
CA SER A 63 3.91 1.99 -0.76
C SER A 63 2.87 3.04 -1.10
N TYR A 64 1.67 2.63 -1.50
CA TYR A 64 0.53 3.52 -1.73
C TYR A 64 -0.78 2.74 -1.76
N THR A 65 -1.90 3.45 -1.63
CA THR A 65 -3.24 2.91 -1.92
C THR A 65 -3.67 3.37 -3.31
N SER A 66 -3.89 2.46 -4.26
CA SER A 66 -4.35 2.83 -5.61
C SER A 66 -5.75 3.46 -5.58
N PHE A 67 -6.08 4.26 -6.58
CA PHE A 67 -7.47 4.61 -6.87
C PHE A 67 -8.23 3.38 -7.38
N GLN A 68 -9.54 3.40 -7.20
CA GLN A 68 -10.44 2.46 -7.85
C GLN A 68 -10.31 2.61 -9.37
N LYS A 69 -10.17 1.48 -10.06
CA LYS A 69 -10.09 1.42 -11.51
C LYS A 69 -10.97 0.31 -12.04
N ASN A 70 -11.99 0.69 -12.81
CA ASN A 70 -12.98 -0.20 -13.43
C ASN A 70 -13.86 -1.00 -12.46
N ASP A 71 -13.64 -0.90 -11.15
CA ASP A 71 -14.41 -1.59 -10.11
C ASP A 71 -14.28 -0.87 -8.75
N TYR A 72 -14.85 -1.43 -7.68
CA TYR A 72 -14.88 -0.86 -6.31
C TYR A 72 -13.62 -1.12 -5.46
N TRP A 73 -12.59 -1.79 -6.01
CA TRP A 73 -11.39 -2.13 -5.25
C TRP A 73 -10.38 -1.00 -5.21
N ASN A 74 -9.87 -0.70 -4.02
CA ASN A 74 -8.58 -0.03 -3.86
C ASN A 74 -7.57 -1.07 -3.39
N ASP A 75 -6.35 -1.01 -3.92
CA ASP A 75 -5.27 -1.91 -3.56
C ASP A 75 -4.20 -1.17 -2.76
N PHE A 76 -3.67 -1.82 -1.73
CA PHE A 76 -2.41 -1.43 -1.12
C PHE A 76 -1.28 -2.09 -1.90
N VAL A 77 -0.41 -1.27 -2.48
CA VAL A 77 0.79 -1.69 -3.17
C VAL A 77 2.00 -1.33 -2.34
N ALA A 78 2.96 -2.24 -2.24
CA ALA A 78 4.24 -1.99 -1.60
C ALA A 78 5.38 -2.72 -2.30
N VAL A 79 6.55 -2.09 -2.35
CA VAL A 79 7.79 -2.69 -2.84
C VAL A 79 8.79 -2.73 -1.71
N PHE A 80 9.29 -3.92 -1.40
CA PHE A 80 10.32 -4.14 -0.38
C PHE A 80 11.62 -4.62 -1.03
N ILE A 81 12.73 -4.37 -0.36
CA ILE A 81 14.01 -5.03 -0.62
C ILE A 81 14.40 -5.88 0.59
N LYS A 82 14.97 -7.07 0.35
CA LYS A 82 15.37 -7.97 1.44
C LYS A 82 16.44 -7.38 2.35
N ASP A 83 17.46 -6.78 1.78
CA ASP A 83 18.53 -6.11 2.51
C ASP A 83 18.59 -4.65 2.13
N ALA A 84 18.34 -3.78 3.10
CA ALA A 84 18.32 -2.33 2.94
C ALA A 84 19.63 -1.80 2.32
N SER A 85 20.78 -2.44 2.57
CA SER A 85 22.06 -2.01 1.98
C SER A 85 22.08 -2.01 0.44
N HIS A 86 21.17 -2.79 -0.18
CA HIS A 86 21.07 -2.94 -1.63
C HIS A 86 20.09 -1.95 -2.28
N HIS A 87 19.38 -1.12 -1.50
CA HIS A 87 18.36 -0.21 -2.03
C HIS A 87 18.88 0.77 -3.12
N PRO A 88 20.14 1.26 -3.08
CA PRO A 88 20.63 2.21 -4.09
C PRO A 88 20.66 1.61 -5.51
N LYS A 89 20.65 0.28 -5.65
CA LYS A 89 20.59 -0.41 -6.94
C LYS A 89 19.27 -0.21 -7.67
N PHE A 90 18.22 0.20 -6.97
CA PHE A 90 16.87 0.33 -7.51
C PHE A 90 16.31 1.73 -7.21
N PRO A 91 16.70 2.77 -7.98
CA PRO A 91 16.26 4.14 -7.73
C PRO A 91 14.84 4.44 -8.25
N GLY A 92 14.33 3.66 -9.22
CA GLY A 92 13.00 3.87 -9.81
C GLY A 92 11.86 3.62 -8.83
N ARG A 93 10.77 4.39 -8.96
CA ARG A 93 9.57 4.28 -8.11
C ARG A 93 8.32 4.35 -8.96
N ILE A 94 7.33 3.50 -8.70
CA ILE A 94 6.06 3.47 -9.42
C ILE A 94 5.32 4.80 -9.26
N ILE A 95 5.36 5.38 -8.06
CA ILE A 95 4.73 6.69 -7.74
C ILE A 95 5.25 7.85 -8.62
N THR A 96 6.45 7.72 -9.20
CA THR A 96 7.00 8.78 -10.08
C THR A 96 6.22 8.87 -11.39
N SER A 97 5.83 7.74 -11.98
CA SER A 97 5.12 7.68 -13.26
C SER A 97 3.60 7.54 -13.09
N ASN A 98 3.12 6.90 -12.04
CA ASN A 98 1.69 6.72 -11.76
C ASN A 98 1.22 7.68 -10.66
N LYS A 99 0.22 8.51 -10.96
CA LYS A 99 -0.39 9.47 -10.00
C LYS A 99 -1.75 9.03 -9.45
N GLY A 100 -2.25 7.87 -9.88
CA GLY A 100 -3.56 7.35 -9.47
C GLY A 100 -3.52 6.64 -8.11
N PHE A 101 -3.13 7.34 -7.05
CA PHE A 101 -3.00 6.76 -5.71
C PHE A 101 -3.23 7.79 -4.59
N TYR A 102 -3.60 7.31 -3.41
CA TYR A 102 -3.56 8.03 -2.14
C TYR A 102 -2.45 7.50 -1.24
N ASN A 103 -2.05 8.30 -0.25
CA ASN A 103 -1.20 7.90 0.87
C ASN A 103 0.13 7.25 0.45
N GLY A 104 0.78 7.81 -0.57
CA GLY A 104 2.06 7.32 -1.03
C GLY A 104 3.16 7.55 0.01
N LEU A 105 3.97 6.54 0.30
CA LEU A 105 5.12 6.63 1.20
C LEU A 105 6.36 6.19 0.43
N LEU A 106 7.46 6.92 0.58
CA LEU A 106 8.76 6.60 -0.02
C LEU A 106 9.76 6.23 1.08
N PHE A 107 10.74 5.41 0.73
CA PHE A 107 11.86 5.09 1.61
C PHE A 107 12.50 6.34 2.21
N GLY A 108 12.65 6.36 3.55
CA GLY A 108 13.24 7.47 4.28
C GLY A 108 12.33 8.68 4.50
N SER A 109 11.12 8.69 3.92
CA SER A 109 10.12 9.74 4.19
C SER A 109 9.30 9.41 5.44
N ASN A 110 8.97 10.44 6.21
CA ASN A 110 8.01 10.37 7.32
C ASN A 110 6.65 11.03 6.96
N SER A 111 6.46 11.39 5.70
CA SER A 111 5.27 12.11 5.23
C SER A 111 4.66 11.41 4.03
N PHE A 112 3.33 11.37 4.01
CA PHE A 112 2.56 10.82 2.90
C PHE A 112 2.44 11.81 1.75
N ILE A 113 2.52 11.28 0.53
CA ILE A 113 2.22 11.94 -0.73
C ILE A 113 0.74 11.70 -1.04
N ASN A 114 0.01 12.75 -1.40
CA ASN A 114 -1.45 12.71 -1.61
C ASN A 114 -2.22 12.05 -0.44
N PRO A 115 -2.11 12.60 0.78
CA PRO A 115 -2.75 12.01 1.95
C PRO A 115 -4.29 12.06 1.82
N ASN A 116 -4.95 10.97 2.19
CA ASN A 116 -6.39 10.88 2.28
C ASN A 116 -6.80 9.98 3.45
N GLY A 117 -7.63 10.54 4.36
CA GLY A 117 -8.08 9.86 5.56
C GLY A 117 -9.40 9.09 5.42
N ILE A 118 -10.11 9.26 4.30
CA ILE A 118 -11.37 8.55 4.02
C ILE A 118 -11.21 7.56 2.87
N THR A 119 -11.97 6.48 2.90
CA THR A 119 -12.02 5.55 1.76
C THR A 119 -12.57 6.24 0.52
N GLU A 120 -12.19 5.76 -0.67
CA GLU A 120 -12.69 6.34 -1.92
C GLU A 120 -14.21 6.20 -2.04
N ASP A 121 -14.79 5.11 -1.54
CA ASP A 121 -16.25 4.93 -1.46
C ASP A 121 -16.91 6.03 -0.62
N SER A 122 -16.32 6.34 0.54
CA SER A 122 -16.82 7.40 1.42
C SER A 122 -16.75 8.77 0.73
N ALA A 123 -15.66 9.04 0.02
CA ALA A 123 -15.50 10.27 -0.75
C ALA A 123 -16.56 10.39 -1.87
N LYS A 124 -16.80 9.31 -2.61
CA LYS A 124 -17.83 9.24 -3.67
C LYS A 124 -19.23 9.45 -3.09
N LEU A 125 -19.57 8.81 -1.98
CA LEU A 125 -20.87 8.98 -1.32
C LEU A 125 -21.09 10.41 -0.83
N GLN A 126 -20.07 11.05 -0.25
CA GLN A 126 -20.15 12.45 0.15
C GLN A 126 -20.39 13.38 -1.05
N ALA A 127 -19.70 13.14 -2.18
CA ALA A 127 -19.92 13.91 -3.40
C ALA A 127 -21.36 13.75 -3.92
N ILE A 128 -21.88 12.52 -3.96
CA ILE A 128 -23.26 12.23 -4.37
C ILE A 128 -24.27 12.96 -3.47
N ALA A 129 -24.08 12.91 -2.15
CA ALA A 129 -24.95 13.59 -1.20
C ALA A 129 -24.90 15.13 -1.35
N ALA A 130 -23.73 15.69 -1.64
CA ALA A 130 -23.58 17.12 -1.90
C ALA A 130 -24.30 17.54 -3.20
N ILE A 131 -24.23 16.73 -4.25
CA ILE A 131 -24.96 16.96 -5.50
C ILE A 131 -26.47 16.89 -5.27
N ALA A 132 -26.94 15.83 -4.61
CA ALA A 132 -28.37 15.62 -4.34
C ALA A 132 -28.99 16.72 -3.47
N SER A 133 -28.20 17.37 -2.61
CA SER A 133 -28.62 18.51 -1.78
C SER A 133 -28.40 19.88 -2.43
N GLY A 134 -27.96 19.93 -3.69
CA GLY A 134 -27.70 21.18 -4.42
C GLY A 134 -26.47 21.95 -3.94
N LYS A 135 -25.63 21.36 -3.09
CA LYS A 135 -24.39 21.97 -2.56
C LYS A 135 -23.21 21.86 -3.52
N LEU A 136 -23.28 20.96 -4.49
CA LEU A 136 -22.27 20.76 -5.53
C LEU A 136 -22.95 20.67 -6.89
N ALA A 137 -22.48 21.43 -7.88
CA ALA A 137 -22.94 21.31 -9.25
C ALA A 137 -22.03 20.35 -10.02
N VAL A 138 -22.63 19.38 -10.72
CA VAL A 138 -21.91 18.59 -11.73
C VAL A 138 -21.81 19.45 -12.98
N ARG A 139 -20.59 19.70 -13.46
CA ARG A 139 -20.33 20.36 -14.74
C ARG A 139 -20.12 19.33 -15.82
#